data_AF-A0AB73IKN0-F1
#
_entry.id   AF-A0AB73IKN0-F1
#
_cell.length_a   1.000
_cell.length_b   1.000
_cell.length_c   1.000
_cell.angle_alpha   90.00
_cell.angle_beta   90.00
_cell.angle_gamma   90.00
#
_symmetry.space_group_name_H-M   'P 1'
#
loop_
_entity.id
_entity.type
_entity.pdbx_description
1 polymer ?
#
loop_
_entity_poly.entity_id
_entity_poly.type
_entity_poly.pdbx_seq_one_letter_code
_entity_poly.pdbx_strand_id
1 'polypeptide(L)'
;MQRLFSREFAACRRETTWRSPRTNTSYPVSMSVRSGALTWRLDPLMDDQELDSRQSTGAVYWEGAVRVSRDGADLGRAYLELTGYADALRIGRQ
;
A
#
# COMPACT_ATOMS: atom_id res chain seq x y z
N MET A 1 31.48 -2.54 18.27
CA MET A 1 30.72 -1.31 17.97
C MET A 1 29.41 -1.71 17.30
N GLN A 2 28.34 -1.87 18.08
CA GLN A 2 27.02 -2.27 17.56
C GLN A 2 26.35 -1.04 16.94
N ARG A 3 26.12 -1.04 15.63
CA ARG A 3 25.15 -0.11 15.02
C ARG A 3 23.76 -0.61 15.38
N LEU A 4 23.15 0.02 16.38
CA LEU A 4 21.71 -0.06 16.61
C LEU A 4 21.05 0.68 15.45
N PHE A 5 20.63 -0.05 14.41
CA PHE A 5 19.61 0.48 13.52
C PHE A 5 18.30 0.48 14.30
N SER A 6 17.95 1.64 14.86
CA SER A 6 16.58 1.90 15.28
C SER A 6 15.67 1.61 14.08
N ARG A 7 14.81 0.60 14.17
CA ARG A 7 13.68 0.46 13.26
C ARG A 7 12.76 1.62 13.58
N GLU A 8 12.90 2.73 12.87
CA GLU A 8 11.87 3.77 12.90
C GLU A 8 10.64 3.18 12.20
N PHE A 9 9.68 2.73 13.00
CA PHE A 9 8.41 2.26 12.48
C PHE A 9 7.63 3.48 11.97
N ALA A 10 7.45 3.56 10.66
CA ALA A 10 6.51 4.50 10.10
C ALA A 10 5.09 4.02 10.43
N ALA A 11 4.30 4.85 11.10
CA ALA A 11 2.89 4.55 11.33
C ALA A 11 2.12 4.84 10.04
N CYS A 12 1.36 3.86 9.54
CA CYS A 12 0.50 4.03 8.38
C CYS A 12 -0.97 4.04 8.83
N ARG A 13 -1.72 5.06 8.41
CA ARG A 13 -3.16 5.18 8.63
C ARG A 13 -3.87 5.10 7.29
N ARG A 14 -4.83 4.18 7.17
CA ARG A 14 -5.73 4.10 6.02
C ARG A 14 -6.65 5.32 5.98
N GLU A 15 -6.94 5.80 4.79
CA GLU A 15 -7.73 7.01 4.58
C GLU A 15 -8.95 6.70 3.74
N THR A 16 -8.71 6.10 2.58
CA THR A 16 -9.76 5.61 1.68
C THR A 16 -9.42 4.20 1.24
N THR A 17 -10.45 3.38 1.10
CA THR A 17 -10.35 2.03 0.56
C THR A 17 -11.06 1.95 -0.78
N TRP A 18 -10.45 1.26 -1.73
CA TRP A 18 -11.11 0.84 -2.96
C TRP A 18 -11.33 -0.68 -2.92
N ARG A 19 -12.48 -1.12 -3.44
CA ARG A 19 -12.83 -2.53 -3.56
C ARG A 19 -12.74 -2.93 -5.03
N SER A 20 -11.91 -3.93 -5.32
CA SER A 20 -11.82 -4.50 -6.65
C SER A 20 -13.14 -5.14 -7.06
N PRO A 21 -13.72 -4.79 -8.22
CA PRO A 21 -14.85 -5.52 -8.78
C PRO A 21 -14.44 -6.88 -9.34
N ARG A 22 -13.14 -7.12 -9.59
CA ARG A 22 -12.60 -8.34 -10.20
C ARG A 22 -12.33 -9.44 -9.17
N THR A 23 -11.76 -9.08 -8.02
CA THR A 23 -11.35 -10.03 -6.98
C THR A 23 -12.13 -9.87 -5.68
N ASN A 24 -13.00 -8.85 -5.58
CA ASN A 24 -13.69 -8.43 -4.37
C ASN A 24 -12.75 -8.01 -3.21
N THR A 25 -11.45 -7.87 -3.47
CA THR A 25 -10.44 -7.47 -2.49
C THR A 25 -10.57 -5.99 -2.16
N SER A 26 -10.41 -5.61 -0.88
CA SER A 26 -10.40 -4.21 -0.45
C SER A 26 -8.99 -3.74 -0.11
N TYR A 27 -8.54 -2.71 -0.81
CA TYR A 27 -7.19 -2.14 -0.65
C TYR A 27 -7.27 -0.72 -0.08
N PRO A 28 -6.42 -0.36 0.91
CA PRO A 28 -6.26 1.02 1.35
C PRO A 28 -5.43 1.82 0.34
N VAL A 29 -6.03 2.15 -0.80
CA VAL A 29 -5.37 2.84 -1.92
C VAL A 29 -4.91 4.26 -1.59
N SER A 30 -5.47 4.86 -0.53
CA SER A 30 -5.04 6.14 0.01
C SER A 30 -4.68 6.00 1.49
N MET A 31 -3.57 6.62 1.88
CA MET A 31 -3.01 6.50 3.23
C MET A 31 -2.21 7.71 3.67
N SER A 32 -2.16 7.91 4.99
CA SER A 32 -1.21 8.80 5.64
C SER A 32 -0.07 8.01 6.26
N VAL A 33 1.16 8.32 5.89
CA VAL A 33 2.38 7.70 6.41
C VAL A 33 3.09 8.70 7.31
N ARG A 34 3.29 8.35 8.57
CA ARG A 34 4.06 9.17 9.51
C ARG A 34 5.49 8.66 9.60
N SER A 35 6.46 9.51 9.30
CA SER A 35 7.89 9.26 9.47
C SER A 35 8.48 10.36 10.34
N GLY A 36 8.78 10.03 11.60
CA GLY A 36 9.18 11.01 12.62
C GLY A 36 8.11 12.08 12.86
N ALA A 37 8.49 13.36 12.68
CA ALA A 37 7.60 14.51 12.77
C ALA A 37 6.80 14.76 11.47
N LEU A 38 7.13 14.08 10.37
CA LEU A 38 6.55 14.32 9.06
C LEU A 38 5.35 13.39 8.83
N THR A 39 4.26 13.94 8.30
CA THR A 39 3.11 13.17 7.84
C THR A 39 2.96 13.35 6.34
N TRP A 40 3.04 12.25 5.60
CA TRP A 40 2.91 12.21 4.16
C TRP A 40 1.53 11.69 3.80
N ARG A 41 0.91 12.28 2.78
CA ARG A 41 -0.34 11.79 2.19
C ARG A 41 -0.04 11.16 0.84
N LEU A 42 -0.48 9.92 0.68
CA LEU A 42 -0.42 9.17 -0.57
C LEU A 42 -1.84 9.03 -1.11
N ASP A 43 -2.08 9.54 -2.32
CA ASP A 43 -3.36 9.41 -3.01
C ASP A 43 -3.16 8.76 -4.38
N PRO A 44 -3.99 7.78 -4.75
CA PRO A 44 -3.82 7.05 -6.01
C PRO A 44 -4.10 7.96 -7.21
N LEU A 45 -3.39 7.74 -8.32
CA LEU A 45 -3.72 8.39 -9.59
C LEU A 45 -5.01 7.82 -10.19
N MET A 46 -5.23 6.52 -10.00
CA MET A 46 -6.47 5.82 -10.31
C MET A 46 -6.69 4.69 -9.31
N ASP A 47 -7.95 4.38 -9.03
CA ASP A 47 -8.31 3.37 -8.03
C ASP A 47 -7.95 1.95 -8.48
N ASP A 48 -8.26 1.61 -9.74
CA ASP A 48 -8.07 0.26 -10.28
C ASP A 48 -6.66 0.06 -10.83
N GLN A 49 -5.71 -0.18 -9.92
CA GLN A 49 -4.33 -0.59 -10.20
C GLN A 49 -4.04 -1.99 -9.63
N GLU A 50 -5.07 -2.85 -9.59
CA GLU A 50 -4.90 -4.23 -9.17
C GLU A 50 -4.28 -5.09 -10.28
N LEU A 51 -3.25 -5.85 -9.89
CA LEU A 51 -2.66 -6.90 -10.70
C LEU A 51 -3.04 -8.27 -10.13
N ASP A 52 -3.72 -9.05 -10.95
CA ASP A 52 -4.00 -10.46 -10.69
C ASP A 52 -2.90 -11.31 -11.34
N SER A 53 -1.95 -11.76 -10.53
CA SER A 53 -0.82 -12.59 -10.95
C SER A 53 -0.94 -14.03 -10.47
N ARG A 54 -2.16 -14.50 -10.19
CA ARG A 54 -2.43 -15.87 -9.72
C ARG A 54 -1.95 -16.95 -10.70
N GLN A 55 -1.87 -16.63 -11.99
CA GLN A 55 -1.38 -17.56 -13.03
C GLN A 55 0.15 -17.65 -13.13
N SER A 56 0.91 -16.79 -12.44
CA SER A 56 2.37 -16.75 -12.52
C SER A 56 3.02 -16.84 -11.13
N THR A 57 2.90 -15.78 -10.32
CA THR A 57 3.53 -15.66 -8.99
C THR A 57 2.59 -16.09 -7.86
N GLY A 58 1.32 -16.37 -8.17
CA GLY A 58 0.36 -16.94 -7.22
C GLY A 58 -0.29 -15.92 -6.28
N ALA A 59 -0.14 -14.62 -6.55
CA ALA A 59 -0.67 -13.55 -5.71
C ALA A 59 -1.62 -12.62 -6.47
N VAL A 60 -2.46 -11.90 -5.71
CA VAL A 60 -3.12 -10.69 -6.20
C VAL A 60 -2.60 -9.56 -5.33
N TYR A 61 -2.22 -8.46 -5.97
CA TYR A 61 -1.71 -7.28 -5.28
C TYR A 61 -2.17 -6.02 -6.00
N TRP A 62 -2.17 -4.92 -5.26
CA TRP A 62 -2.40 -3.59 -5.83
C TRP A 62 -1.06 -2.90 -6.01
N GLU A 63 -0.79 -2.41 -7.20
CA GLU A 63 0.52 -1.94 -7.62
C GLU A 63 0.33 -0.65 -8.43
N GLY A 64 0.37 0.48 -7.74
CA GLY A 64 -0.15 1.72 -8.32
C GLY A 64 0.66 2.97 -8.07
N ALA A 65 0.64 3.84 -9.09
CA ALA A 65 1.20 5.17 -9.02
C ALA A 65 0.32 6.06 -8.11
N VAL A 66 0.99 6.80 -7.22
CA VAL A 66 0.37 7.69 -6.25
C VAL A 66 0.97 9.10 -6.33
N ARG A 67 0.19 10.10 -5.94
CA ARG A 67 0.66 11.46 -5.62
C ARG A 67 1.09 11.52 -4.17
N VAL A 68 2.16 12.26 -3.91
CA VAL A 68 2.65 12.52 -2.56
C VAL A 68 2.39 13.97 -2.23
N SER A 69 1.64 14.23 -1.15
CA SER A 69 1.44 15.57 -0.64
C SER A 69 1.78 15.66 0.85
N ARG A 70 2.10 16.87 1.30
CA ARG A 70 2.33 17.18 2.72
C ARG A 70 1.97 18.65 2.95
N ASP A 71 1.32 18.94 4.06
CA ASP A 71 0.95 20.31 4.47
C ASP A 71 0.21 21.09 3.36
N GLY A 72 -0.61 20.40 2.55
CA GLY A 72 -1.36 20.98 1.43
C GLY A 72 -0.58 21.19 0.14
N ALA A 73 0.71 20.87 0.09
CA ALA A 73 1.55 20.97 -1.11
C ALA A 73 1.69 19.62 -1.83
N ASP A 74 1.56 19.61 -3.17
CA ASP A 74 1.96 18.47 -4.02
C ASP A 74 3.49 18.42 -4.09
N LEU A 75 4.08 17.33 -3.59
CA LEU A 75 5.52 17.13 -3.52
C LEU A 75 6.03 16.18 -4.60
N GLY A 76 5.14 15.52 -5.34
CA GLY A 76 5.52 14.69 -6.48
C GLY A 76 4.74 13.39 -6.60
N ARG A 77 5.45 12.35 -7.05
CA ARG A 77 4.89 11.04 -7.40
C ARG A 77 5.68 9.93 -6.73
N ALA A 78 5.00 8.85 -6.39
CA ALA A 78 5.59 7.63 -5.86
C ALA A 78 4.83 6.41 -6.39
N TYR A 79 5.28 5.23 -5.96
CA TYR A 79 4.63 3.96 -6.22
C TYR A 79 4.27 3.29 -4.90
N LEU A 80 3.07 2.74 -4.81
CA LEU A 80 2.56 2.05 -3.64
C LEU A 80 2.20 0.62 -4.03
N GLU A 81 2.76 -0.33 -3.28
CA GLU A 81 2.49 -1.75 -3.43
C GLU A 81 1.73 -2.23 -2.18
N LEU A 82 0.60 -2.92 -2.39
CA LEU A 82 -0.23 -3.49 -1.34
C LEU A 82 -0.44 -4.97 -1.61
N THR A 83 0.21 -5.81 -0.82
CA THR A 83 0.13 -7.27 -0.89
C THR A 83 -0.61 -7.85 0.32
N GLY A 84 -1.10 -9.08 0.21
CA GLY A 84 -1.74 -9.78 1.34
C GLY A 84 -3.17 -9.33 1.69
N TYR A 85 -3.79 -8.51 0.86
CA TYR A 85 -5.19 -8.07 1.03
C TYR A 85 -6.20 -9.02 0.36
N ALA A 86 -5.84 -9.61 -0.78
CA ALA A 86 -6.62 -10.69 -1.38
C ALA A 86 -6.36 -11.96 -0.57
N ASP A 87 -7.42 -12.71 -0.27
CA ASP A 87 -7.47 -13.90 0.60
C ASP A 87 -6.09 -14.46 0.99
N ALA A 88 -5.83 -14.48 2.31
CA ALA A 88 -4.61 -15.04 2.87
C ALA A 88 -4.29 -16.37 2.18
N LEU A 89 -3.08 -16.49 1.62
CA LEU A 89 -2.51 -17.75 1.15
C LEU A 89 -2.98 -18.85 2.11
N ARG A 90 -3.90 -19.71 1.67
CA ARG A 90 -4.19 -20.96 2.37
C ARG A 90 -2.93 -21.80 2.19
N ILE A 91 -1.94 -21.56 3.04
CA ILE A 91 -0.90 -22.54 3.32
C ILE A 91 -1.66 -23.73 3.90
N GLY A 92 -1.85 -24.75 3.06
CA GLY A 92 -2.59 -25.94 3.44
C GLY A 92 -2.01 -26.50 4.73
N ARG A 93 -2.82 -26.52 5.79
CA ARG A 93 -2.57 -27.36 6.95
C ARG A 93 -3.13 -28.73 6.59
N GLN A 94 -2.24 -29.69 6.31
CA GLN A 94 -2.55 -31.11 6.49
C GLN A 94 -2.66 -31.42 7.97
#